data_AF-A0A3S2V317-F1
#
_entry.id   AF-A0A3S2V317-F1
#
_cell.length_a   1.000
_cell.length_b   1.000
_cell.length_c   1.000
_cell.angle_alpha   90.00
_cell.angle_beta   90.00
_cell.angle_gamma   90.00
#
_symmetry.space_group_name_H-M   'P 1'
#
loop_
_entity.id
_entity.type
_entity.pdbx_description
1 polymer ?
#
loop_
_entity_poly.entity_id
_entity_poly.type
_entity_poly.pdbx_seq_one_letter_code
_entity_poly.pdbx_strand_id
1 'polypeptide(L)'
;MSDNKLVKAIKEKGKNLEAEMSFFDHIEALRWHLIRASIGIVAFSILAFIFYDFVFDTVIMGPRKPDFFTYRMLCKIGHWLNRPGFCIDKIPGKIINTEMAGQFTLQINSALIIGITLGFPYLLFEIWKFVKPALHESERKAASGFVMYASLLFILGILFGYYVVTPESISFLSTYQVSADIENNFTIDSYLSSVATLTLATGIVFELPILVYILSNLGILTAKTMRSGRRYAIVGIMIIAAVITPTPDILTMTVVCIPLFLLYEVGIIVAGVVERRRKKREEAAA
;
A
#
# COMPACT_ATOMS: atom_id res chain seq x y z
N MET A 1 -5.30 -52.81 13.61
CA MET A 1 -5.45 -52.21 12.25
C MET A 1 -6.67 -51.28 12.10
N SER A 2 -7.59 -51.22 13.08
CA SER A 2 -8.83 -50.41 13.03
C SER A 2 -8.67 -48.95 13.53
N ASP A 3 -7.86 -48.71 14.56
CA ASP A 3 -7.71 -47.37 15.17
C ASP A 3 -7.22 -46.29 14.20
N ASN A 4 -6.38 -46.67 13.24
CA ASN A 4 -5.82 -45.71 12.29
C ASN A 4 -6.85 -45.20 11.26
N LYS A 5 -7.94 -45.96 11.03
CA LYS A 5 -9.06 -45.54 10.17
C LYS A 5 -10.00 -44.58 10.90
N LEU A 6 -10.27 -44.84 12.19
CA LEU A 6 -11.08 -43.96 13.03
C LEU A 6 -10.40 -42.61 13.26
N VAL A 7 -9.10 -42.59 13.53
CA VAL A 7 -8.33 -41.35 13.67
C VAL A 7 -8.29 -40.56 12.35
N LYS A 8 -8.15 -41.25 11.21
CA LYS A 8 -8.25 -40.60 9.88
C LYS A 8 -9.63 -40.02 9.63
N ALA A 9 -10.70 -40.77 9.92
CA ALA A 9 -12.08 -40.34 9.73
C ALA A 9 -12.44 -39.16 10.64
N ILE A 10 -11.97 -39.14 11.89
CA ILE A 10 -12.17 -38.00 12.81
C ILE A 10 -11.41 -36.77 12.34
N LYS A 11 -10.19 -36.94 11.80
CA LYS A 11 -9.37 -35.84 11.25
C LYS A 11 -9.96 -35.28 9.95
N GLU A 12 -10.52 -36.13 9.10
CA GLU A 12 -11.25 -35.73 7.90
C GLU A 12 -12.59 -35.06 8.24
N LYS A 13 -13.32 -35.58 9.24
CA LYS A 13 -14.58 -34.98 9.71
C LYS A 13 -14.35 -33.62 10.37
N GLY A 14 -13.26 -33.46 11.14
CA GLY A 14 -12.85 -32.18 11.70
C GLY A 14 -12.48 -31.15 10.62
N LYS A 15 -11.79 -31.58 9.55
CA LYS A 15 -11.55 -30.73 8.36
C LYS A 15 -12.83 -30.31 7.64
N ASN A 16 -13.78 -31.22 7.49
CA ASN A 16 -15.07 -30.91 6.85
C ASN A 16 -15.92 -29.96 7.71
N LEU A 17 -15.90 -30.11 9.04
CA LEU A 17 -16.55 -29.17 9.96
C LEU A 17 -15.87 -27.78 9.97
N GLU A 18 -14.55 -27.70 9.81
CA GLU A 18 -13.85 -26.42 9.62
C GLU A 18 -14.16 -25.77 8.26
N ALA A 19 -14.49 -26.57 7.23
CA ALA A 19 -14.82 -26.10 5.89
C ALA A 19 -16.32 -25.76 5.68
N GLU A 20 -17.22 -26.38 6.44
CA GLU A 20 -18.67 -26.13 6.44
C GLU A 20 -19.08 -25.17 7.57
N MET A 21 -18.40 -24.05 7.74
CA MET A 21 -18.96 -22.99 8.59
C MET A 21 -20.18 -22.38 7.91
N SER A 22 -21.25 -22.12 8.67
CA SER A 22 -22.43 -21.42 8.14
C SER A 22 -22.04 -20.03 7.66
N PHE A 23 -22.73 -19.49 6.65
CA PHE A 23 -22.51 -18.12 6.14
C PHE A 23 -22.46 -17.07 7.26
N PHE A 24 -23.31 -17.24 8.28
CA PHE A 24 -23.34 -16.37 9.46
C PHE A 24 -22.11 -16.54 10.36
N ASP A 25 -21.60 -17.76 10.51
CA ASP A 25 -20.35 -18.01 11.25
C ASP A 25 -19.16 -17.38 10.54
N HIS A 26 -19.19 -17.32 9.20
CA HIS A 26 -18.16 -16.63 8.41
C HIS A 26 -18.21 -15.11 8.57
N ILE A 27 -19.42 -14.51 8.68
CA ILE A 27 -19.57 -13.09 9.00
C ILE A 27 -19.10 -12.78 10.44
N GLU A 28 -19.43 -13.63 11.41
CA GLU A 28 -19.00 -13.44 12.80
C GLU A 28 -17.47 -13.56 12.92
N ALA A 29 -16.86 -14.49 12.19
CA ALA A 29 -15.40 -14.59 12.10
C ALA A 29 -14.79 -13.29 11.55
N LEU A 30 -15.31 -12.75 10.45
CA LEU A 30 -14.83 -11.50 9.85
C LEU A 30 -14.86 -10.34 10.85
N ARG A 31 -15.96 -10.21 11.61
CA ARG A 31 -16.12 -9.16 12.63
C ARG A 31 -15.00 -9.23 13.68
N TRP A 32 -14.69 -10.41 14.19
CA TRP A 32 -13.63 -10.57 15.20
C TRP A 32 -12.23 -10.34 14.65
N HIS A 33 -11.97 -10.68 13.38
CA HIS A 33 -10.72 -10.32 12.70
C HIS A 33 -10.59 -8.79 12.55
N LEU A 34 -11.67 -8.13 12.15
CA LEU A 34 -11.69 -6.68 11.99
C LEU A 34 -11.52 -5.95 13.33
N ILE A 35 -12.20 -6.40 14.39
CA ILE A 35 -12.03 -5.82 15.75
C ILE A 35 -10.59 -5.94 16.21
N ARG A 36 -9.95 -7.12 16.07
CA ARG A 36 -8.54 -7.30 16.46
C ARG A 36 -7.60 -6.40 15.65
N ALA A 37 -7.81 -6.32 14.34
CA ALA A 37 -7.04 -5.43 13.49
C ALA A 37 -7.19 -3.96 13.92
N SER A 38 -8.41 -3.51 14.21
CA SER A 38 -8.69 -2.16 14.71
C SER A 38 -8.03 -1.90 16.06
N ILE A 39 -8.06 -2.85 17.00
CA ILE A 39 -7.35 -2.73 18.29
C ILE A 39 -5.84 -2.59 18.07
N GLY A 40 -5.27 -3.37 17.14
CA GLY A 40 -3.86 -3.25 16.76
C GLY A 40 -3.52 -1.86 16.22
N ILE A 41 -4.33 -1.34 15.28
CA ILE A 41 -4.16 0.01 14.72
C ILE A 41 -4.25 1.06 15.83
N VAL A 42 -5.25 0.98 16.71
CA VAL A 42 -5.40 1.93 17.83
C VAL A 42 -4.20 1.87 18.78
N ALA A 43 -3.67 0.69 19.07
CA ALA A 43 -2.47 0.55 19.90
C ALA A 43 -1.25 1.22 19.25
N PHE A 44 -1.05 1.05 17.94
CA PHE A 44 0.01 1.75 17.22
C PHE A 44 -0.23 3.27 17.14
N SER A 45 -1.48 3.71 17.02
CA SER A 45 -1.82 5.14 17.06
C SER A 45 -1.50 5.76 18.41
N ILE A 46 -1.82 5.08 19.52
CA ILE A 46 -1.47 5.55 20.87
C ILE A 46 0.05 5.64 21.02
N LEU A 47 0.79 4.64 20.53
CA LEU A 47 2.25 4.67 20.53
C LEU A 47 2.78 5.85 19.71
N ALA A 48 2.24 6.10 18.52
CA ALA A 48 2.60 7.24 17.69
C ALA A 48 2.27 8.59 18.36
N PHE A 49 1.20 8.65 19.15
CA PHE A 49 0.83 9.84 19.93
C PHE A 49 1.82 10.11 21.07
N ILE A 50 2.34 9.07 21.73
CA ILE A 50 3.36 9.22 22.78
C ILE A 50 4.68 9.74 22.19
N PHE A 51 5.08 9.25 21.01
CA PHE A 51 6.31 9.66 20.32
C PHE A 51 6.08 10.78 19.29
N TYR A 52 5.17 11.72 19.57
CA TYR A 52 4.74 12.72 18.60
C TYR A 52 5.89 13.59 18.08
N ASP A 53 6.86 13.98 18.91
CA ASP A 53 8.01 14.80 18.50
C ASP A 53 8.78 14.14 17.34
N PHE A 54 9.06 12.83 17.45
CA PHE A 54 9.75 12.08 16.40
C PHE A 54 8.90 11.97 15.13
N VAL A 55 7.62 11.64 15.28
CA VAL A 55 6.69 11.50 14.16
C VAL A 55 6.56 12.82 13.40
N PHE A 56 6.39 13.93 14.10
CA PHE A 56 6.16 15.22 13.47
C PHE A 56 7.42 15.80 12.82
N ASP A 57 8.52 15.88 13.57
CA ASP A 57 9.72 16.60 13.12
C ASP A 57 10.59 15.81 12.15
N THR A 58 10.58 14.48 12.28
CA THR A 58 11.43 13.59 11.47
C THR A 58 10.65 13.00 10.32
N VAL A 59 9.47 12.44 10.58
CA VAL A 59 8.70 11.74 9.54
C VAL A 59 7.87 12.72 8.74
N ILE A 60 6.96 13.48 9.36
CA ILE A 60 6.00 14.31 8.62
C ILE A 60 6.67 15.53 8.00
N MET A 61 7.50 16.27 8.75
CA MET A 61 8.23 17.42 8.22
C MET A 61 9.51 17.05 7.44
N GLY A 62 9.88 15.76 7.41
CA GLY A 62 11.08 15.25 6.73
C GLY A 62 11.19 15.64 5.24
N PRO A 63 10.15 15.37 4.40
CA PRO A 63 10.19 15.65 2.96
C PRO A 63 10.31 17.13 2.58
N ARG A 64 10.16 18.05 3.55
CA ARG A 64 10.38 19.48 3.36
C ARG A 64 11.84 19.89 3.58
N LYS A 65 12.63 19.11 4.31
CA LYS A 65 14.03 19.43 4.58
C LYS A 65 14.85 19.17 3.29
N PRO A 66 15.66 20.12 2.83
CA PRO A 66 16.49 19.93 1.64
C PRO A 66 17.53 18.80 1.79
N ASP A 67 17.87 18.42 3.04
CA ASP A 67 18.74 17.27 3.35
C ASP A 67 18.09 15.90 3.13
N PHE A 68 16.82 15.87 2.71
CA PHE A 68 16.10 14.62 2.48
C PHE A 68 16.78 13.79 1.40
N PHE A 69 16.81 12.47 1.60
CA PHE A 69 17.56 11.51 0.77
C PHE A 69 17.32 11.71 -0.73
N THR A 70 16.07 11.99 -1.10
CA THR A 70 15.61 12.16 -2.47
C THR A 70 16.23 13.37 -3.15
N TYR A 71 16.20 14.54 -2.51
CA TYR A 71 16.81 15.76 -3.07
C TYR A 71 18.33 15.61 -3.17
N ARG A 72 18.95 14.93 -2.21
CA ARG A 72 20.38 14.61 -2.27
C ARG A 72 20.73 13.66 -3.42
N MET A 73 19.87 12.69 -3.71
CA MET A 73 20.06 11.77 -4.83
C MET A 73 19.82 12.44 -6.18
N LEU A 74 18.77 13.26 -6.30
CA LEU A 74 18.49 14.11 -7.46
C LEU A 74 19.65 15.05 -7.75
N CYS A 75 20.22 15.69 -6.72
CA CYS A 75 21.34 16.60 -6.89
C CYS A 75 22.61 15.87 -7.35
N LYS A 76 22.89 14.66 -6.84
CA LYS A 76 23.96 13.80 -7.37
C LYS A 76 23.75 13.42 -8.84
N ILE A 77 22.52 13.10 -9.23
CA ILE A 77 22.16 12.79 -10.61
C ILE A 77 22.30 14.03 -11.50
N GLY A 78 21.90 15.20 -11.01
CA GLY A 78 22.04 16.50 -11.70
C GLY A 78 23.51 16.85 -11.96
N HIS A 79 24.38 16.64 -10.97
CA HIS A 79 25.83 16.77 -11.15
C HIS A 79 26.39 15.76 -12.15
N TRP A 80 25.89 14.52 -12.16
CA TRP A 80 26.30 13.50 -13.14
C TRP A 80 25.85 13.83 -14.56
N LEU A 81 24.66 14.43 -14.74
CA LEU A 81 24.11 14.87 -16.03
C LEU A 81 24.56 16.29 -16.44
N ASN A 82 25.46 16.92 -15.66
CA ASN A 82 25.97 18.27 -15.89
C ASN A 82 24.87 19.34 -16.06
N ARG A 83 23.74 19.15 -15.36
CA ARG A 83 22.55 20.01 -15.38
C ARG A 83 22.30 20.53 -13.96
N PRO A 84 22.79 21.74 -13.61
CA PRO A 84 22.73 22.27 -12.24
C PRO A 84 21.29 22.62 -11.77
N GLY A 85 20.31 22.67 -12.67
CA GLY A 85 18.92 22.99 -12.33
C GLY A 85 18.11 21.87 -11.66
N PHE A 86 18.70 20.68 -11.42
CA PHE A 86 18.02 19.56 -10.74
C PHE A 86 18.19 19.56 -9.21
N CYS A 87 19.06 20.42 -8.66
CA CYS A 87 19.23 20.55 -7.20
C CYS A 87 18.16 21.52 -6.65
N ILE A 88 17.35 21.03 -5.71
CA ILE A 88 16.32 21.83 -5.03
C ILE A 88 16.92 22.32 -3.71
N ASP A 89 17.48 23.53 -3.73
CA ASP A 89 18.20 24.09 -2.57
C ASP A 89 17.27 24.78 -1.57
N LYS A 90 16.07 25.20 -2.02
CA LYS A 90 15.05 25.85 -1.19
C LYS A 90 13.66 25.47 -1.69
N ILE A 91 12.80 25.01 -0.77
CA ILE A 91 11.38 24.82 -1.03
C ILE A 91 10.65 26.07 -0.55
N PRO A 92 10.23 26.98 -1.46
CA PRO A 92 9.50 28.19 -1.09
C PRO A 92 8.10 27.85 -0.54
N GLY A 93 7.55 28.72 0.29
CA GLY A 93 6.22 28.54 0.88
C GLY A 93 6.27 28.39 2.40
N LYS A 94 5.51 29.23 3.10
CA LYS A 94 5.33 29.15 4.54
C LYS A 94 4.19 28.17 4.84
N ILE A 95 4.40 27.33 5.86
CA ILE A 95 3.31 26.53 6.41
C ILE A 95 2.67 27.32 7.54
N ILE A 96 1.38 27.57 7.41
CA ILE A 96 0.57 28.30 8.39
C ILE A 96 -0.50 27.38 8.98
N ASN A 97 -0.91 27.66 10.21
CA ASN A 97 -2.13 27.10 10.76
C ASN A 97 -3.18 28.21 10.81
N THR A 98 -4.35 27.97 10.24
CA THR A 98 -5.47 28.91 10.20
C THR A 98 -6.55 28.59 11.25
N GLU A 99 -6.49 27.41 11.88
CA GLU A 99 -7.50 26.94 12.81
C GLU A 99 -7.05 26.98 14.27
N MET A 100 -7.94 27.38 15.18
CA MET A 100 -7.63 27.46 16.62
C MET A 100 -7.27 26.10 17.22
N ALA A 101 -7.99 25.04 16.83
CA ALA A 101 -7.72 23.67 17.25
C ALA A 101 -6.80 22.91 16.27
N GLY A 102 -6.26 23.58 15.24
CA GLY A 102 -5.57 22.92 14.13
C GLY A 102 -4.39 22.06 14.60
N GLN A 103 -3.50 22.59 15.44
CA GLN A 103 -2.35 21.82 15.95
C GLN A 103 -2.73 20.60 16.79
N PHE A 104 -3.86 20.65 17.50
CA PHE A 104 -4.35 19.51 18.27
C PHE A 104 -4.96 18.44 17.35
N THR A 105 -5.82 18.84 16.41
CA THR A 105 -6.39 17.95 15.38
C THR A 105 -5.29 17.29 14.55
N LEU A 106 -4.28 18.07 14.20
CA LEU A 106 -3.10 17.64 13.49
C LEU A 106 -2.36 16.51 14.23
N GLN A 107 -2.12 16.67 15.53
CA GLN A 107 -1.44 15.65 16.35
C GLN A 107 -2.24 14.34 16.38
N ILE A 108 -3.57 14.42 16.52
CA ILE A 108 -4.44 13.24 16.50
C ILE A 108 -4.41 12.56 15.12
N ASN A 109 -4.57 13.33 14.05
CA ASN A 109 -4.56 12.82 12.68
C ASN A 109 -3.22 12.18 12.33
N SER A 110 -2.09 12.79 12.69
CA SER A 110 -0.78 12.22 12.47
C SER A 110 -0.60 10.88 13.18
N ALA A 111 -1.04 10.80 14.44
CA ALA A 111 -0.94 9.58 15.21
C ALA A 111 -1.77 8.46 14.59
N LEU A 112 -2.99 8.79 14.11
CA LEU A 112 -3.85 7.84 13.41
C LEU A 112 -3.24 7.36 12.09
N ILE A 113 -2.70 8.26 11.27
CA ILE A 113 -2.08 7.92 9.98
C ILE A 113 -0.88 6.98 10.18
N ILE A 114 -0.01 7.28 11.14
CA ILE A 114 1.13 6.42 11.48
C ILE A 114 0.65 5.10 12.07
N GLY A 115 -0.36 5.12 12.94
CA GLY A 115 -0.95 3.91 13.51
C GLY A 115 -1.53 2.98 12.45
N ILE A 116 -2.23 3.52 11.44
CA ILE A 116 -2.71 2.76 10.28
C ILE A 116 -1.53 2.19 9.49
N THR A 117 -0.50 3.00 9.22
CA THR A 117 0.69 2.59 8.44
C THR A 117 1.43 1.44 9.13
N LEU A 118 1.72 1.56 10.42
CA LEU A 118 2.42 0.54 11.20
C LEU A 118 1.53 -0.66 11.53
N GLY A 119 0.22 -0.45 11.66
CA GLY A 119 -0.77 -1.50 11.90
C GLY A 119 -1.14 -2.30 10.65
N PHE A 120 -0.82 -1.82 9.44
CA PHE A 120 -1.21 -2.47 8.19
C PHE A 120 -0.67 -3.92 8.04
N PRO A 121 0.60 -4.23 8.38
CA PRO A 121 1.10 -5.62 8.38
C PRO A 121 0.29 -6.54 9.29
N TYR A 122 -0.16 -6.03 10.44
CA TYR A 122 -1.02 -6.79 11.36
C TYR A 122 -2.42 -6.97 10.80
N LEU A 123 -2.97 -5.95 10.12
CA LEU A 123 -4.23 -6.05 9.39
C LEU A 123 -4.15 -7.12 8.29
N LEU A 124 -3.08 -7.16 7.51
CA LEU A 124 -2.84 -8.20 6.50
C LEU A 124 -2.76 -9.60 7.12
N PHE A 125 -2.15 -9.73 8.30
CA PHE A 125 -2.10 -10.98 9.04
C PHE A 125 -3.50 -11.46 9.48
N GLU A 126 -4.35 -10.57 9.98
CA GLU A 126 -5.72 -10.91 10.36
C GLU A 126 -6.59 -11.25 9.14
N ILE A 127 -6.46 -10.50 8.04
CA ILE A 127 -7.11 -10.82 6.76
C ILE A 127 -6.66 -12.21 6.27
N TRP A 128 -5.37 -12.50 6.32
CA TRP A 128 -4.86 -13.82 5.94
C TRP A 128 -5.43 -14.92 6.82
N LYS A 129 -5.54 -14.71 8.13
CA LYS A 129 -6.12 -15.68 9.07
C LYS A 129 -7.61 -15.93 8.78
N PHE A 130 -8.33 -14.93 8.28
CA PHE A 130 -9.71 -15.07 7.83
C PHE A 130 -9.83 -15.82 6.49
N VAL A 131 -8.95 -15.58 5.53
CA VAL A 131 -9.00 -16.20 4.18
C VAL A 131 -8.42 -17.63 4.18
N LYS A 132 -7.43 -17.91 5.03
CA LYS A 132 -6.70 -19.19 5.11
C LYS A 132 -7.58 -20.45 5.27
N PRO A 133 -8.67 -20.44 6.06
CA PRO A 133 -9.57 -21.59 6.19
C PRO A 133 -10.37 -21.89 4.91
N ALA A 134 -10.66 -20.86 4.09
CA ALA A 134 -11.39 -21.00 2.84
C ALA A 134 -10.54 -21.58 1.68
N LEU A 135 -9.23 -21.72 1.88
CA LEU A 135 -8.28 -22.23 0.88
C LEU A 135 -8.06 -23.74 1.04
N HIS A 136 -7.94 -24.47 -0.06
CA HIS A 136 -7.57 -25.89 -0.03
C HIS A 136 -6.17 -26.08 0.58
N GLU A 137 -5.88 -27.27 1.14
CA GLU A 137 -4.60 -27.53 1.83
C GLU A 137 -3.35 -27.26 0.97
N SER A 138 -3.44 -27.52 -0.33
CA SER A 138 -2.37 -27.26 -1.30
C SER A 138 -2.18 -25.76 -1.60
N GLU A 139 -3.22 -24.96 -1.42
CA GLU A 139 -3.22 -23.50 -1.57
C GLU A 139 -2.73 -22.83 -0.30
N ARG A 140 -3.13 -23.33 0.88
CA ARG A 140 -2.65 -22.87 2.18
C ARG A 140 -1.12 -22.94 2.30
N LYS A 141 -0.48 -23.99 1.75
CA LYS A 141 1.00 -24.08 1.71
C LYS A 141 1.60 -23.08 0.72
N ALA A 142 1.00 -22.90 -0.45
CA ALA A 142 1.49 -21.98 -1.48
C ALA A 142 1.38 -20.51 -1.05
N ALA A 143 0.33 -20.17 -0.32
CA ALA A 143 0.08 -18.83 0.20
C ALA A 143 0.59 -18.64 1.65
N SER A 144 1.39 -19.57 2.19
CA SER A 144 1.97 -19.43 3.53
C SER A 144 2.90 -18.21 3.68
N GLY A 145 3.55 -17.78 2.58
CA GLY A 145 4.34 -16.56 2.51
C GLY A 145 3.54 -15.28 2.24
N PHE A 146 2.21 -15.37 2.09
CA PHE A 146 1.35 -14.25 1.70
C PHE A 146 1.57 -13.00 2.55
N VAL A 147 1.49 -13.15 3.88
CA VAL A 147 1.61 -12.02 4.82
C VAL A 147 2.97 -11.34 4.68
N MET A 148 4.04 -12.12 4.49
CA MET A 148 5.39 -11.60 4.33
C MET A 148 5.54 -10.81 3.03
N TYR A 149 5.08 -11.35 1.89
CA TYR A 149 5.17 -10.67 0.60
C TYR A 149 4.28 -9.43 0.54
N ALA A 150 3.05 -9.49 1.07
CA ALA A 150 2.15 -8.36 1.15
C ALA A 150 2.73 -7.26 2.06
N SER A 151 3.16 -7.60 3.28
CA SER A 151 3.80 -6.62 4.17
C SER A 151 5.06 -5.98 3.55
N LEU A 152 5.88 -6.76 2.83
CA LEU A 152 7.05 -6.25 2.12
C LEU A 152 6.64 -5.27 1.00
N LEU A 153 5.63 -5.62 0.20
CA LEU A 153 5.12 -4.77 -0.88
C LEU A 153 4.50 -3.49 -0.33
N PHE A 154 3.72 -3.57 0.75
CA PHE A 154 3.18 -2.40 1.44
C PHE A 154 4.29 -1.48 1.92
N ILE A 155 5.30 -2.02 2.63
CA ILE A 155 6.43 -1.22 3.12
C ILE A 155 7.19 -0.60 1.93
N LEU A 156 7.44 -1.35 0.86
CA LEU A 156 8.05 -0.84 -0.36
C LEU A 156 7.22 0.31 -0.97
N GLY A 157 5.90 0.17 -0.99
CA GLY A 157 4.98 1.21 -1.48
C GLY A 157 4.95 2.44 -0.60
N ILE A 158 4.95 2.29 0.73
CA ILE A 158 5.07 3.39 1.68
C ILE A 158 6.41 4.12 1.49
N LEU A 159 7.51 3.37 1.37
CA LEU A 159 8.84 3.95 1.10
C LEU A 159 8.85 4.68 -0.24
N PHE A 160 8.27 4.10 -1.29
CA PHE A 160 8.18 4.77 -2.59
C PHE A 160 7.31 6.03 -2.54
N GLY A 161 6.15 5.98 -1.88
CA GLY A 161 5.27 7.13 -1.70
C GLY A 161 5.96 8.26 -0.94
N TYR A 162 6.56 7.93 0.20
CA TYR A 162 7.21 8.90 1.09
C TYR A 162 8.53 9.46 0.56
N TYR A 163 9.38 8.62 -0.06
CA TYR A 163 10.68 9.05 -0.56
C TYR A 163 10.65 9.52 -2.01
N VAL A 164 9.72 9.10 -2.86
CA VAL A 164 9.73 9.52 -4.28
C VAL A 164 8.57 10.43 -4.58
N VAL A 165 7.35 10.00 -4.28
CA VAL A 165 6.15 10.73 -4.72
C VAL A 165 5.93 12.02 -3.93
N THR A 166 6.11 11.98 -2.59
CA THR A 166 5.90 13.14 -1.72
C THR A 166 6.87 14.30 -2.00
N PRO A 167 8.20 14.09 -2.09
CA PRO A 167 9.14 15.18 -2.37
C PRO A 167 8.92 15.82 -3.74
N GLU A 168 8.66 15.01 -4.78
CA GLU A 168 8.34 15.51 -6.12
C GLU A 168 7.07 16.38 -6.09
N SER A 169 6.01 15.91 -5.40
CA SER A 169 4.76 16.66 -5.28
C SER A 169 4.95 17.98 -4.53
N ILE A 170 5.71 17.98 -3.42
CA ILE A 170 5.99 19.19 -2.64
C ILE A 170 6.82 20.17 -3.47
N SER A 171 7.86 19.70 -4.14
CA SER A 171 8.73 20.54 -4.99
C SER A 171 7.94 21.21 -6.10
N PHE A 172 7.10 20.44 -6.80
CA PHE A 172 6.23 20.96 -7.86
C PHE A 172 5.25 21.99 -7.32
N LEU A 173 4.47 21.66 -6.28
CA LEU A 173 3.47 22.56 -5.70
C LEU A 173 4.07 23.85 -5.14
N SER A 174 5.29 23.78 -4.60
CA SER A 174 5.98 24.94 -4.03
C SER A 174 6.52 25.88 -5.11
N THR A 175 7.04 25.32 -6.20
CA THR A 175 7.69 26.08 -7.28
C THR A 175 6.68 26.57 -8.33
N TYR A 176 5.55 25.90 -8.46
CA TYR A 176 4.52 26.25 -9.42
C TYR A 176 3.79 27.53 -9.00
N GLN A 177 3.90 28.56 -9.84
CA GLN A 177 3.23 29.85 -9.67
C GLN A 177 2.71 30.33 -11.03
N VAL A 178 1.48 30.85 -11.04
CA VAL A 178 0.84 31.37 -12.27
C VAL A 178 1.24 32.83 -12.51
N SER A 179 1.42 33.59 -11.44
CA SER A 179 1.90 34.97 -11.45
C SER A 179 2.82 35.19 -10.25
N ALA A 180 3.82 36.06 -10.40
CA ALA A 180 4.71 36.47 -9.31
C ALA A 180 3.98 37.24 -8.20
N ASP A 181 2.77 37.74 -8.47
CA ASP A 181 1.93 38.46 -7.49
C ASP A 181 1.17 37.51 -6.53
N ILE A 182 1.19 36.19 -6.78
CA ILE A 182 0.44 35.21 -5.99
C ILE A 182 1.41 34.47 -5.07
N GLU A 183 1.34 34.76 -3.76
CA GLU A 183 2.12 34.05 -2.75
C GLU A 183 1.48 32.70 -2.38
N ASN A 184 2.27 31.62 -2.48
CA ASN A 184 1.85 30.29 -2.04
C ASN A 184 2.05 30.12 -0.51
N ASN A 185 0.95 30.17 0.25
CA ASN A 185 0.90 29.84 1.67
C ASN A 185 0.14 28.52 1.88
N PHE A 186 0.82 27.51 2.42
CA PHE A 186 0.23 26.17 2.61
C PHE A 186 -0.29 26.02 4.03
N THR A 187 -1.47 25.42 4.20
CA THR A 187 -1.94 25.07 5.54
C THR A 187 -1.28 23.77 6.01
N ILE A 188 -1.04 23.65 7.32
CA ILE A 188 -0.45 22.44 7.89
C ILE A 188 -1.34 21.20 7.66
N ASP A 189 -2.66 21.35 7.68
CA ASP A 189 -3.62 20.26 7.41
C ASP A 189 -3.58 19.81 5.94
N SER A 190 -3.46 20.74 4.99
CA SER A 190 -3.29 20.42 3.57
C SER A 190 -1.96 19.68 3.33
N TYR A 191 -0.91 20.10 4.02
CA TYR A 191 0.38 19.40 3.97
C TYR A 191 0.26 17.97 4.52
N LEU A 192 -0.29 17.80 5.74
CA LEU A 192 -0.43 16.50 6.38
C LEU A 192 -1.29 15.55 5.55
N SER A 193 -2.46 16.01 5.07
CA SER A 193 -3.36 15.21 4.24
C SER A 193 -2.72 14.82 2.91
N SER A 194 -1.94 15.69 2.29
CA SER A 194 -1.20 15.38 1.06
C SER A 194 -0.13 14.32 1.31
N VAL A 195 0.71 14.49 2.32
CA VAL A 195 1.74 13.49 2.68
C VAL A 195 1.11 12.15 3.02
N ALA A 196 0.03 12.15 3.81
CA ALA A 196 -0.69 10.94 4.20
C ALA A 196 -1.30 10.22 2.99
N THR A 197 -2.01 10.95 2.14
CA THR A 197 -2.67 10.39 0.94
C THR A 197 -1.64 9.82 -0.02
N LEU A 198 -0.59 10.58 -0.35
CA LEU A 198 0.47 10.13 -1.24
C LEU A 198 1.18 8.89 -0.71
N THR A 199 1.47 8.85 0.59
CA THR A 199 2.18 7.72 1.20
C THR A 199 1.27 6.48 1.29
N LEU A 200 0.10 6.60 1.93
CA LEU A 200 -0.81 5.49 2.16
C LEU A 200 -1.39 4.94 0.87
N ALA A 201 -1.83 5.79 -0.06
CA ALA A 201 -2.42 5.32 -1.30
C ALA A 201 -1.39 4.57 -2.14
N THR A 202 -0.14 5.05 -2.19
CA THR A 202 0.95 4.32 -2.85
C THR A 202 1.21 2.97 -2.18
N GLY A 203 1.23 2.91 -0.84
CA GLY A 203 1.31 1.65 -0.10
C GLY A 203 0.21 0.65 -0.49
N ILE A 204 -1.04 1.12 -0.58
CA ILE A 204 -2.19 0.30 -0.97
C ILE A 204 -2.09 -0.16 -2.43
N VAL A 205 -1.70 0.71 -3.36
CA VAL A 205 -1.60 0.31 -4.77
C VAL A 205 -0.46 -0.70 -5.00
N PHE A 206 0.59 -0.67 -4.18
CA PHE A 206 1.64 -1.69 -4.22
C PHE A 206 1.16 -3.09 -3.84
N GLU A 207 -0.02 -3.23 -3.26
CA GLU A 207 -0.69 -4.52 -3.03
C GLU A 207 -1.37 -5.10 -4.28
N LEU A 208 -1.36 -4.39 -5.41
CA LEU A 208 -1.94 -4.86 -6.68
C LEU A 208 -1.45 -6.26 -7.09
N PRO A 209 -0.15 -6.62 -7.02
CA PRO A 209 0.31 -7.98 -7.33
C PRO A 209 -0.29 -9.04 -6.42
N ILE A 210 -0.53 -8.70 -5.14
CA ILE A 210 -1.15 -9.58 -4.16
C ILE A 210 -2.64 -9.76 -4.47
N LEU A 211 -3.34 -8.69 -4.81
CA LEU A 211 -4.72 -8.75 -5.28
C LEU A 211 -4.83 -9.65 -6.53
N VAL A 212 -3.94 -9.47 -7.49
CA VAL A 212 -3.86 -10.30 -8.71
C VAL A 212 -3.59 -11.76 -8.37
N TYR A 213 -2.69 -12.05 -7.41
CA TYR A 213 -2.43 -13.40 -6.94
C TYR A 213 -3.71 -14.07 -6.42
N ILE A 214 -4.46 -13.39 -5.54
CA ILE A 214 -5.71 -13.91 -4.97
C ILE A 214 -6.73 -14.17 -6.08
N LEU A 215 -6.98 -13.18 -6.94
CA LEU A 215 -7.98 -13.29 -8.02
C LEU A 215 -7.62 -14.36 -9.06
N SER A 216 -6.32 -14.54 -9.32
CA SER A 216 -5.84 -15.60 -10.22
C SER A 216 -5.95 -16.99 -9.60
N ASN A 217 -5.74 -17.10 -8.28
CA ASN A 217 -5.92 -18.36 -7.56
C ASN A 217 -7.40 -18.79 -7.55
N LEU A 218 -8.32 -17.84 -7.40
CA LEU A 218 -9.78 -18.05 -7.54
C LEU A 218 -10.22 -18.33 -8.99
N GLY A 219 -9.32 -18.17 -9.97
CA GLY A 219 -9.61 -18.39 -11.38
C GLY A 219 -10.43 -17.29 -12.06
N ILE A 220 -10.68 -16.16 -11.38
CA ILE A 220 -11.39 -14.98 -11.91
C ILE A 220 -10.49 -14.25 -12.92
N LEU A 221 -9.19 -14.19 -12.64
CA LEU A 221 -8.21 -13.49 -13.47
C LEU A 221 -7.21 -14.48 -14.09
N THR A 222 -6.82 -14.27 -15.34
CA THR A 222 -5.82 -15.12 -16.02
C THR A 222 -4.73 -14.26 -16.63
N ALA A 223 -3.55 -14.84 -16.87
CA ALA A 223 -2.47 -14.09 -17.53
C ALA A 223 -2.87 -13.64 -18.94
N LYS A 224 -3.70 -14.44 -19.64
CA LYS A 224 -4.21 -14.10 -20.97
C LYS A 224 -5.14 -12.88 -20.91
N THR A 225 -6.10 -12.85 -19.98
CA THR A 225 -7.05 -11.72 -19.85
C THR A 225 -6.35 -10.42 -19.47
N MET A 226 -5.37 -10.48 -18.56
CA MET A 226 -4.56 -9.30 -18.22
C MET A 226 -3.72 -8.82 -19.41
N ARG A 227 -3.08 -9.73 -20.16
CA ARG A 227 -2.28 -9.33 -21.34
C ARG A 227 -3.12 -8.67 -22.43
N SER A 228 -4.30 -9.20 -22.73
CA SER A 228 -5.22 -8.54 -23.67
C SER A 228 -5.80 -7.23 -23.12
N GLY A 229 -5.85 -7.10 -21.79
CA GLY A 229 -6.38 -5.95 -21.07
C GLY A 229 -5.40 -4.79 -20.85
N ARG A 230 -4.15 -4.86 -21.34
CA ARG A 230 -3.11 -3.83 -21.11
C ARG A 230 -3.58 -2.41 -21.43
N ARG A 231 -4.31 -2.22 -22.53
CA ARG A 231 -4.86 -0.91 -22.90
C ARG A 231 -5.82 -0.33 -21.84
N TYR A 232 -6.60 -1.18 -21.18
CA TYR A 232 -7.51 -0.77 -20.11
C TYR A 232 -6.75 -0.56 -18.79
N ALA A 233 -5.73 -1.39 -18.53
CA ALA A 233 -4.89 -1.25 -17.36
C ALA A 233 -4.12 0.08 -17.37
N ILE A 234 -3.59 0.51 -18.53
CA ILE A 234 -2.93 1.82 -18.67
C ILE A 234 -3.90 2.95 -18.29
N VAL A 235 -5.13 2.93 -18.78
CA VAL A 235 -6.15 3.93 -18.43
C VAL A 235 -6.50 3.86 -16.94
N GLY A 236 -6.68 2.66 -16.37
CA GLY A 236 -6.95 2.49 -14.95
C GLY A 236 -5.81 2.99 -14.06
N ILE A 237 -4.56 2.72 -14.43
CA ILE A 237 -3.37 3.22 -13.73
C ILE A 237 -3.30 4.75 -13.79
N MET A 238 -3.60 5.35 -14.95
CA MET A 238 -3.65 6.81 -15.07
C MET A 238 -4.73 7.43 -14.18
N ILE A 239 -5.92 6.81 -14.10
CA ILE A 239 -7.00 7.27 -13.21
C ILE A 239 -6.56 7.16 -11.74
N ILE A 240 -5.98 6.03 -11.35
CA ILE A 240 -5.47 5.83 -9.98
C ILE A 240 -4.38 6.86 -9.66
N ALA A 241 -3.43 7.08 -10.58
CA ALA A 241 -2.38 8.08 -10.41
C ALA A 241 -2.99 9.48 -10.22
N ALA A 242 -3.95 9.88 -11.07
CA ALA A 242 -4.62 11.17 -10.99
C ALA A 242 -5.41 11.39 -9.69
N VAL A 243 -5.95 10.32 -9.08
CA VAL A 243 -6.63 10.40 -7.77
C VAL A 243 -5.62 10.55 -6.62
N ILE A 244 -4.45 9.92 -6.75
CA ILE A 244 -3.41 9.95 -5.70
C ILE A 244 -2.65 11.27 -5.74
N THR A 245 -2.26 11.73 -6.93
CA THR A 245 -1.46 12.95 -7.10
C THR A 245 -2.34 14.19 -6.96
N PRO A 246 -2.05 15.12 -6.03
CA PRO A 246 -2.84 16.34 -5.87
C PRO A 246 -2.77 17.26 -7.09
N THR A 247 -1.72 17.11 -7.91
CA THR A 247 -1.56 17.79 -9.18
C THR A 247 -1.45 16.75 -10.29
N PRO A 248 -2.45 16.65 -11.19
CA PRO A 248 -2.37 15.76 -12.35
C PRO A 248 -1.53 16.42 -13.45
N ASP A 249 -0.29 16.82 -13.14
CA ASP A 249 0.65 17.31 -14.15
C ASP A 249 1.38 16.14 -14.83
N ILE A 250 1.78 16.34 -16.09
CA ILE A 250 2.29 15.26 -16.94
C ILE A 250 3.55 14.62 -16.34
N LEU A 251 4.42 15.40 -15.69
CA LEU A 251 5.70 14.91 -15.19
C LEU A 251 5.49 14.08 -13.93
N THR A 252 4.82 14.60 -12.91
CA THR A 252 4.58 13.88 -11.65
C THR A 252 3.71 12.65 -11.89
N MET A 253 2.68 12.77 -12.74
CA MET A 253 1.80 11.66 -13.09
C MET A 253 2.57 10.55 -13.83
N THR A 254 3.50 10.89 -14.72
CA THR A 254 4.33 9.90 -15.42
C THR A 254 5.25 9.16 -14.44
N VAL A 255 5.88 9.88 -13.50
CA VAL A 255 6.75 9.29 -12.47
C VAL A 255 5.99 8.27 -11.62
N VAL A 256 4.71 8.52 -11.29
CA VAL A 256 3.86 7.58 -10.55
C VAL A 256 3.35 6.44 -11.45
N CYS A 257 3.01 6.70 -12.72
CA CYS A 257 2.48 5.67 -13.62
C CYS A 257 3.50 4.57 -13.94
N ILE A 258 4.79 4.90 -14.07
CA ILE A 258 5.86 3.93 -14.38
C ILE A 258 5.91 2.75 -13.39
N PRO A 259 6.07 2.96 -12.07
CA PRO A 259 6.11 1.87 -11.10
C PRO A 259 4.78 1.12 -11.01
N LEU A 260 3.64 1.81 -11.18
CA LEU A 260 2.33 1.14 -11.20
C LEU A 260 2.17 0.21 -12.40
N PHE A 261 2.68 0.60 -13.57
CA PHE A 261 2.72 -0.27 -14.74
C PHE A 261 3.67 -1.46 -14.53
N LEU A 262 4.82 -1.24 -13.88
CA LEU A 262 5.73 -2.31 -13.51
C LEU A 262 5.06 -3.32 -12.57
N LEU A 263 4.33 -2.84 -11.55
CA LEU A 263 3.56 -3.69 -10.65
C LEU A 263 2.47 -4.47 -11.38
N TYR A 264 1.82 -3.87 -12.38
CA TYR A 264 0.85 -4.56 -13.22
C TYR A 264 1.51 -5.69 -14.03
N GLU A 265 2.69 -5.46 -14.62
CA GLU A 265 3.47 -6.49 -15.33
C GLU A 265 3.91 -7.62 -14.38
N VAL A 266 4.36 -7.28 -13.17
CA VAL A 266 4.63 -8.28 -12.11
C VAL A 266 3.36 -9.08 -11.81
N GLY A 267 2.20 -8.42 -11.71
CA GLY A 267 0.90 -9.08 -11.57
C GLY A 267 0.63 -10.09 -12.69
N ILE A 268 0.89 -9.74 -13.96
CA ILE A 268 0.73 -10.67 -15.10
C ILE A 268 1.62 -11.91 -14.93
N ILE A 269 2.87 -11.73 -14.49
CA ILE A 269 3.80 -12.84 -14.27
C ILE A 269 3.27 -13.74 -13.14
N VAL A 270 2.84 -13.15 -12.03
CA VAL A 270 2.26 -13.86 -10.88
C VAL A 270 1.03 -14.66 -11.30
N ALA A 271 0.10 -14.05 -12.05
CA ALA A 271 -1.09 -14.72 -12.57
C ALA A 271 -0.71 -15.94 -13.43
N GLY A 272 0.30 -15.82 -14.29
CA GLY A 272 0.76 -16.92 -15.14
C GLY A 272 1.41 -18.08 -14.37
N VAL A 273 2.14 -17.77 -13.29
CA VAL A 273 2.71 -18.80 -12.40
C VAL A 273 1.61 -19.53 -11.64
N VAL A 274 0.63 -18.80 -11.11
CA VAL A 274 -0.51 -19.38 -10.37
C VAL A 274 -1.36 -20.25 -11.29
N GLU A 275 -1.69 -19.77 -12.49
CA GLU A 275 -2.49 -20.52 -13.46
C GLU A 275 -1.81 -21.85 -13.86
N ARG A 276 -0.50 -21.84 -14.12
CA ARG A 276 0.26 -23.07 -14.43
C ARG A 276 0.26 -24.05 -13.26
N ARG A 277 0.40 -23.55 -12.02
CA ARG A 277 0.34 -24.40 -10.82
C ARG A 277 -1.04 -25.00 -10.63
N ARG A 278 -2.11 -24.26 -10.92
CA ARG A 278 -3.49 -24.74 -10.83
C ARG A 278 -3.75 -25.86 -11.86
N LYS A 279 -3.42 -25.64 -13.12
CA LYS A 279 -3.57 -26.64 -14.21
C LYS A 279 -2.84 -27.94 -13.91
N LYS A 280 -1.57 -27.88 -13.48
CA LYS A 280 -0.81 -29.07 -13.08
C LYS A 280 -1.44 -29.85 -11.94
N ARG A 281 -2.20 -29.19 -11.06
CA ARG A 281 -2.91 -29.84 -9.95
C ARG A 281 -4.21 -30.48 -10.43
N GLU A 282 -4.96 -29.79 -11.30
CA GLU A 282 -6.15 -30.34 -11.95
C GLU A 282 -5.78 -31.62 -12.74
N GLU A 283 -4.68 -31.58 -13.51
CA GLU A 283 -4.14 -32.73 -14.25
C GLU A 283 -3.64 -33.87 -13.35
N ALA A 284 -3.13 -33.57 -12.15
CA ALA A 284 -2.68 -34.59 -11.19
C ALA A 284 -3.83 -35.19 -10.34
N ALA A 285 -5.00 -34.54 -10.35
CA ALA A 285 -6.20 -34.99 -9.66
C ALA A 285 -7.17 -35.75 -10.57
N ALA A 286 -7.04 -35.60 -11.89
CA ALA A 286 -7.74 -36.36 -12.93
C ALA A 286 -7.03 -37.70 -13.21
#